data_AF-A0A7Z8YBF2-F1
#
_entry.id   AF-A0A7Z8YBF2-F1
#
_cell.length_a   1.000
_cell.length_b   1.000
_cell.length_c   1.000
_cell.angle_alpha   90.00
_cell.angle_beta   90.00
_cell.angle_gamma   90.00
#
_symmetry.space_group_name_H-M   'P 1'
#
loop_
_entity.id
_entity.type
_entity.pdbx_description
1 polymer ?
#
loop_
_entity_poly.entity_id
_entity_poly.type
_entity_poly.pdbx_seq_one_letter_code
_entity_poly.pdbx_strand_id
1 'polypeptide(L)'
;MTDSAHFSVVMRGYDKAQVDEYVYQLQTSLAQVRAKVADLDARILRLSGELAEAQQEIRENERPSYSGLGTRVERLLRTTEQQAMDVVTRANADAEAILARAQAEADDLSTQAQAEATQTLEDAREEATQLQTSAQAEAKRTQETSQRSAQELVASAEREAERLRAQVNAETSALRSETRHAVEQERASADKEITQDRTTAAEEIAAQKAAAEQEVAQLRATAKAEAEKLTREAAEAANALRQQTEAETTELRAKVTAETNELRETAERETTELRAQVTAETNAAREKAARETAELRAKTKAETDELRTSTEAEMADLRTRTEQETTELRSSTEEAVAHLRAQAEREVAQLRDDAAARRAADDADSRGKIEAAVKDSEERAAEAEVRLAEATRRANALTESSTEEATNTVNAAREEAAQLLAEAREEAGRVRAAAEQAAREAKLSADQYVAGLEEQKSALTSYLEDVRTLLAASNVPLALSDIVDNGESRAKEAAAAAEQMGKTESELGVPAGGGDAAKAESGKAGGASKADGRAQQAGGAKEK
;
A
#
# COMPACT_ATOMS: atom_id res chain seq x y z
N MET A 1 -134.03 134.47 2.73
CA MET A 1 -135.39 134.41 2.18
C MET A 1 -136.06 133.21 2.79
N THR A 2 -137.20 133.47 3.40
CA THR A 2 -137.93 132.68 4.40
C THR A 2 -138.57 131.44 3.82
N ASP A 3 -138.09 130.27 4.26
CA ASP A 3 -138.80 129.00 4.12
C ASP A 3 -139.88 128.95 5.20
N SER A 4 -141.15 129.09 4.79
CA SER A 4 -142.28 128.87 5.68
C SER A 4 -142.63 127.38 5.62
N ALA A 5 -142.08 126.66 6.60
CA ALA A 5 -142.42 125.27 6.90
C ALA A 5 -143.92 125.14 7.23
N HIS A 6 -144.58 124.17 6.61
CA HIS A 6 -145.97 123.81 6.87
C HIS A 6 -146.07 123.04 8.20
N PHE A 7 -146.63 123.67 9.24
CA PHE A 7 -146.96 122.99 10.50
C PHE A 7 -148.19 122.10 10.32
N SER A 8 -148.18 120.87 10.84
CA SER A 8 -149.35 119.96 10.77
C SER A 8 -150.44 120.35 11.78
N VAL A 9 -151.73 120.24 11.39
CA VAL A 9 -152.90 120.64 12.21
C VAL A 9 -153.61 119.39 12.77
N VAL A 10 -153.63 119.25 14.09
CA VAL A 10 -154.42 118.25 14.84
C VAL A 10 -155.77 118.88 15.21
N MET A 11 -156.82 118.09 15.48
CA MET A 11 -158.15 118.61 15.86
C MET A 11 -158.05 119.67 16.97
N ARG A 12 -158.05 120.96 16.58
CA ARG A 12 -157.89 122.22 17.35
C ARG A 12 -156.48 122.86 17.47
N GLY A 13 -155.50 122.58 16.61
CA GLY A 13 -154.28 123.43 16.53
C GLY A 13 -153.04 122.80 15.87
N TYR A 14 -151.93 123.55 15.83
CA TYR A 14 -150.64 123.08 15.31
C TYR A 14 -149.90 122.13 16.28
N ASP A 15 -149.11 121.20 15.75
CA ASP A 15 -148.26 120.29 16.54
C ASP A 15 -147.18 121.05 17.32
N LYS A 16 -147.25 120.97 18.65
CA LYS A 16 -146.33 121.65 19.58
C LYS A 16 -144.87 121.24 19.39
N ALA A 17 -144.61 119.97 19.05
CA ALA A 17 -143.23 119.48 18.92
C ALA A 17 -142.49 120.12 17.73
N GLN A 18 -143.18 120.34 16.61
CA GLN A 18 -142.60 121.01 15.43
C GLN A 18 -142.28 122.49 15.68
N VAL A 19 -143.11 123.18 16.46
CA VAL A 19 -142.89 124.60 16.78
C VAL A 19 -141.71 124.77 17.73
N ASP A 20 -141.61 123.92 18.75
CA ASP A 20 -140.49 123.99 19.71
C ASP A 20 -139.14 123.75 19.02
N GLU A 21 -139.06 122.82 18.05
CA GLU A 21 -137.83 122.58 17.29
C GLU A 21 -137.45 123.75 16.37
N TYR A 22 -138.43 124.38 15.73
CA TYR A 22 -138.17 125.58 14.90
C TYR A 22 -137.72 126.78 15.74
N VAL A 23 -138.34 126.99 16.92
CA VAL A 23 -137.92 128.03 17.87
C VAL A 23 -136.50 127.79 18.35
N TYR A 24 -136.11 126.54 18.62
CA TYR A 24 -134.75 126.19 19.02
C TYR A 24 -133.72 126.49 17.92
N GLN A 25 -134.04 126.15 16.66
CA GLN A 25 -133.17 126.48 15.52
C GLN A 25 -133.00 128.00 15.36
N LEU A 26 -134.07 128.77 15.49
CA LEU A 26 -134.03 130.23 15.37
C LEU A 26 -133.24 130.89 16.52
N GLN A 27 -133.37 130.37 17.74
CA GLN A 27 -132.55 130.80 18.88
C GLN A 27 -131.07 130.51 18.65
N THR A 28 -130.75 129.35 18.07
CA THR A 28 -129.37 128.98 17.75
C THR A 28 -128.79 129.90 16.68
N SER A 29 -129.54 130.23 15.62
CA SER A 29 -129.06 131.16 14.59
C SER A 29 -128.86 132.58 15.13
N LEU A 30 -129.73 133.04 16.03
CA LEU A 30 -129.59 134.36 16.67
C LEU A 30 -128.31 134.43 17.52
N ALA A 31 -127.99 133.36 18.25
CA ALA A 31 -126.76 133.27 19.03
C ALA A 31 -125.51 133.33 18.13
N GLN A 32 -125.53 132.64 16.98
CA GLN A 32 -124.42 132.68 16.02
C GLN A 32 -124.20 134.07 15.41
N VAL A 33 -125.27 134.80 15.08
CA VAL A 33 -125.14 136.17 14.55
C VAL A 33 -124.56 137.12 15.60
N ARG A 34 -124.99 137.00 16.86
CA ARG A 34 -124.43 137.81 17.96
C ARG A 34 -122.94 137.54 18.18
N ALA A 35 -122.49 136.29 18.09
CA ALA A 35 -121.07 135.95 18.19
C ALA A 35 -120.22 136.60 17.08
N LYS A 36 -120.74 136.66 15.84
CA LYS A 36 -120.05 137.32 14.71
C LYS A 36 -119.88 138.83 14.90
N VAL A 37 -120.86 139.51 15.51
CA VAL A 37 -120.76 140.94 15.78
C VAL A 37 -119.68 141.23 16.82
N ALA A 38 -119.59 140.42 17.87
CA ALA A 38 -118.57 140.57 18.91
C ALA A 38 -117.13 140.40 18.39
N ASP A 39 -116.90 139.47 17.45
CA ASP A 39 -115.59 139.25 16.85
C ASP A 39 -115.13 140.44 15.98
N LEU A 40 -116.06 141.07 15.26
CA LEU A 40 -115.78 142.26 14.46
C LEU A 40 -115.42 143.47 15.33
N ASP A 41 -116.13 143.67 16.45
CA ASP A 41 -115.84 144.77 17.38
C ASP A 41 -114.44 144.62 18.02
N ALA A 42 -114.04 143.39 18.38
CA ALA A 42 -112.69 143.12 18.89
C ALA A 42 -111.60 143.49 17.87
N ARG A 43 -111.88 143.30 16.58
CA ARG A 43 -110.94 143.61 15.50
C ARG A 43 -110.79 145.11 15.25
N ILE A 44 -111.87 145.88 15.39
CA ILE A 44 -111.85 147.35 15.30
C ILE A 44 -110.99 147.95 16.42
N LEU A 45 -111.15 147.47 17.65
CA LEU A 45 -110.35 147.94 18.80
C LEU A 45 -108.85 147.71 18.59
N ARG A 46 -108.45 146.54 18.08
CA ARG A 46 -107.04 146.23 17.81
C ARG A 46 -106.42 147.21 16.80
N LEU A 47 -107.11 147.44 15.68
CA LEU A 47 -106.62 148.35 14.64
C LEU A 47 -106.51 149.81 15.13
N SER A 48 -107.41 150.22 16.03
CA SER A 48 -107.32 151.56 16.63
C SER A 48 -106.12 151.75 17.56
N GLY A 49 -105.66 150.67 18.24
CA GLY A 49 -104.45 150.70 19.07
C GLY A 49 -103.17 150.85 18.23
N GLU A 50 -103.07 150.08 17.14
CA GLU A 50 -101.92 150.15 16.22
C GLU A 50 -101.78 151.55 15.58
N LEU A 51 -102.90 152.24 15.31
CA LEU A 51 -102.88 153.61 14.77
C LEU A 51 -102.35 154.64 15.78
N ALA A 52 -102.58 154.44 17.08
CA ALA A 52 -102.11 155.35 18.13
C ALA A 52 -100.60 155.23 18.37
N GLU A 53 -100.05 154.01 18.31
CA GLU A 53 -98.59 153.78 18.43
C GLU A 53 -97.83 154.42 17.28
N ALA A 54 -98.29 154.28 16.03
CA ALA A 54 -97.66 154.89 14.87
C ALA A 54 -97.62 156.44 14.94
N GLN A 55 -98.62 157.07 15.57
CA GLN A 55 -98.63 158.53 15.79
C GLN A 55 -97.64 158.99 16.88
N GLN A 56 -97.23 158.11 17.79
CA GLN A 56 -96.25 158.42 18.85
C GLN A 56 -94.82 158.50 18.27
N GLU A 57 -94.42 157.55 17.42
CA GLU A 57 -93.07 157.50 16.82
C GLU A 57 -92.74 158.74 15.99
N ILE A 58 -93.75 159.34 15.34
CA ILE A 58 -93.57 160.56 14.55
C ILE A 58 -93.24 161.78 15.44
N ARG A 59 -93.79 161.84 16.67
CA ARG A 59 -93.54 162.97 17.58
C ARG A 59 -92.12 163.01 18.14
N GLU A 60 -91.45 161.87 18.28
CA GLU A 60 -90.07 161.82 18.80
C GLU A 60 -89.04 162.36 17.80
N ASN A 61 -89.39 162.43 16.51
CA ASN A 61 -88.47 162.80 15.45
C ASN A 61 -88.33 164.33 15.22
N GLU A 62 -89.21 165.17 15.79
CA GLU A 62 -89.34 166.59 15.41
C GLU A 62 -88.62 167.63 16.32
N ARG A 63 -87.81 167.27 17.34
CA ARG A 63 -87.04 168.27 18.14
C ARG A 63 -85.62 167.83 18.57
N PRO A 64 -84.52 168.26 17.89
CA PRO A 64 -83.13 167.86 18.21
C PRO A 64 -82.41 168.78 19.22
N SER A 65 -81.57 168.20 20.11
CA SER A 65 -80.63 168.88 21.02
C SER A 65 -79.25 168.17 21.07
N TYR A 66 -78.16 168.93 21.27
CA TYR A 66 -76.75 168.60 21.00
C TYR A 66 -76.03 167.66 22.00
N SER A 67 -76.73 167.02 22.95
CA SER A 67 -76.12 166.06 23.90
C SER A 67 -75.94 164.64 23.34
N GLY A 68 -76.53 164.32 22.18
CA GLY A 68 -76.55 162.97 21.59
C GLY A 68 -75.30 162.52 20.82
N LEU A 69 -74.32 163.40 20.58
CA LEU A 69 -73.13 163.07 19.76
C LEU A 69 -72.04 162.30 20.54
N GLY A 70 -71.84 162.55 21.84
CA GLY A 70 -70.87 161.81 22.67
C GLY A 70 -71.30 160.36 22.94
N THR A 71 -72.59 160.15 23.18
CA THR A 71 -73.20 158.82 23.32
C THR A 71 -73.09 157.98 22.04
N ARG A 72 -72.96 158.60 20.86
CA ARG A 72 -72.90 157.87 19.58
C ARG A 72 -71.50 157.31 19.29
N VAL A 73 -70.43 158.00 19.68
CA VAL A 73 -69.03 157.52 19.52
C VAL A 73 -68.67 156.46 20.55
N GLU A 74 -69.08 156.63 21.82
CA GLU A 74 -68.93 155.59 22.85
C GLU A 74 -69.69 154.31 22.47
N ARG A 75 -70.91 154.47 21.91
CA ARG A 75 -71.67 153.34 21.37
C ARG A 75 -70.96 152.71 20.18
N LEU A 76 -70.32 153.45 19.28
CA LEU A 76 -69.56 152.89 18.16
C LEU A 76 -68.34 152.08 18.64
N LEU A 77 -67.50 152.64 19.52
CA LEU A 77 -66.31 151.95 20.02
C LEU A 77 -66.67 150.69 20.82
N ARG A 78 -67.73 150.77 21.65
CA ARG A 78 -68.27 149.61 22.36
C ARG A 78 -68.83 148.56 21.39
N THR A 79 -69.52 148.99 20.33
CA THR A 79 -70.00 148.06 19.29
C THR A 79 -68.83 147.42 18.54
N THR A 80 -67.75 148.16 18.24
CA THR A 80 -66.58 147.60 17.54
C THR A 80 -65.73 146.69 18.43
N GLU A 81 -65.60 146.99 19.72
CA GLU A 81 -64.94 146.11 20.69
C GLU A 81 -65.74 144.83 20.90
N GLN A 82 -67.07 144.96 21.03
CA GLN A 82 -67.97 143.82 21.07
C GLN A 82 -67.93 143.02 19.77
N GLN A 83 -67.88 143.66 18.60
CA GLN A 83 -67.69 142.99 17.31
C GLN A 83 -66.33 142.29 17.21
N ALA A 84 -65.25 142.88 17.72
CA ALA A 84 -63.93 142.24 17.74
C ALA A 84 -63.91 141.04 18.69
N MET A 85 -64.50 141.15 19.88
CA MET A 85 -64.67 140.03 20.82
C MET A 85 -65.55 138.93 20.21
N ASP A 86 -66.63 139.28 19.51
CA ASP A 86 -67.50 138.32 18.82
C ASP A 86 -66.75 137.63 17.67
N VAL A 87 -65.92 138.35 16.91
CA VAL A 87 -65.08 137.76 15.85
C VAL A 87 -64.03 136.84 16.44
N VAL A 88 -63.35 137.22 17.53
CA VAL A 88 -62.36 136.35 18.20
C VAL A 88 -63.05 135.12 18.81
N THR A 89 -64.22 135.29 19.43
CA THR A 89 -64.98 134.17 20.00
C THR A 89 -65.46 133.22 18.91
N ARG A 90 -65.95 133.74 17.77
CA ARG A 90 -66.30 132.93 16.60
C ARG A 90 -65.09 132.26 15.98
N ALA A 91 -63.97 132.97 15.81
CA ALA A 91 -62.75 132.40 15.25
C ALA A 91 -62.17 131.29 16.14
N ASN A 92 -62.24 131.45 17.47
CA ASN A 92 -61.84 130.41 18.42
C ASN A 92 -62.81 129.23 18.37
N ALA A 93 -64.13 129.46 18.33
CA ALA A 93 -65.12 128.40 18.19
C ALA A 93 -64.97 127.64 16.85
N ASP A 94 -64.67 128.35 15.75
CA ASP A 94 -64.41 127.77 14.45
C ASP A 94 -63.09 126.98 14.45
N ALA A 95 -62.05 127.49 15.09
CA ALA A 95 -60.78 126.78 15.25
C ALA A 95 -60.94 125.51 16.10
N GLU A 96 -61.69 125.58 17.21
CA GLU A 96 -62.04 124.40 18.02
C GLU A 96 -62.88 123.40 17.22
N ALA A 97 -63.84 123.85 16.43
CA ALA A 97 -64.63 122.98 15.56
C ALA A 97 -63.78 122.31 14.46
N ILE A 98 -62.83 123.05 13.86
CA ILE A 98 -61.89 122.50 12.88
C ILE A 98 -60.97 121.47 13.53
N LEU A 99 -60.43 121.75 14.73
CA LEU A 99 -59.57 120.82 15.45
C LEU A 99 -60.33 119.57 15.88
N ALA A 100 -61.54 119.72 16.42
CA ALA A 100 -62.39 118.58 16.79
C ALA A 100 -62.75 117.72 15.57
N ARG A 101 -63.04 118.35 14.43
CA ARG A 101 -63.29 117.64 13.17
C ARG A 101 -62.04 116.94 12.65
N ALA A 102 -60.88 117.60 12.65
CA ALA A 102 -59.62 117.01 12.21
C ALA A 102 -59.18 115.85 13.13
N GLN A 103 -59.43 115.95 14.43
CA GLN A 103 -59.20 114.86 15.38
C GLN A 103 -60.13 113.69 15.11
N ALA A 104 -61.44 113.94 14.92
CA ALA A 104 -62.39 112.89 14.57
C ALA A 104 -62.04 112.21 13.23
N GLU A 105 -61.68 112.99 12.21
CA GLU A 105 -61.24 112.45 10.91
C GLU A 105 -59.93 111.63 11.05
N ALA A 106 -58.99 112.04 11.90
CA ALA A 106 -57.77 111.30 12.18
C ALA A 106 -58.02 110.00 12.96
N ASP A 107 -58.94 110.01 13.92
CA ASP A 107 -59.35 108.83 14.69
C ASP A 107 -60.10 107.83 13.81
N ASP A 108 -61.00 108.31 12.94
CA ASP A 108 -61.70 107.49 11.95
C ASP A 108 -60.71 106.87 10.97
N LEU A 109 -59.78 107.65 10.41
CA LEU A 109 -58.75 107.13 9.51
C LEU A 109 -57.84 106.12 10.21
N SER A 110 -57.47 106.37 11.46
CA SER A 110 -56.63 105.45 12.24
C SER A 110 -57.36 104.14 12.52
N THR A 111 -58.64 104.21 12.85
CA THR A 111 -59.48 103.03 13.09
C THR A 111 -59.68 102.23 11.80
N GLN A 112 -59.92 102.90 10.67
CA GLN A 112 -60.02 102.27 9.35
C GLN A 112 -58.70 101.60 8.95
N ALA A 113 -57.57 102.31 9.05
CA ALA A 113 -56.26 101.77 8.74
C ALA A 113 -55.89 100.57 9.64
N GLN A 114 -56.24 100.63 10.93
CA GLN A 114 -56.06 99.50 11.85
C GLN A 114 -56.94 98.31 11.44
N ALA A 115 -58.21 98.53 11.10
CA ALA A 115 -59.11 97.47 10.64
C ALA A 115 -58.62 96.82 9.34
N GLU A 116 -58.21 97.61 8.36
CA GLU A 116 -57.63 97.13 7.10
C GLU A 116 -56.34 96.36 7.32
N ALA A 117 -55.46 96.84 8.21
CA ALA A 117 -54.23 96.13 8.56
C ALA A 117 -54.51 94.80 9.26
N THR A 118 -55.48 94.75 10.18
CA THR A 118 -55.90 93.50 10.83
C THR A 118 -56.48 92.52 9.83
N GLN A 119 -57.34 92.99 8.92
CA GLN A 119 -57.94 92.15 7.89
C GLN A 119 -56.87 91.59 6.95
N THR A 120 -55.94 92.43 6.49
CA THR A 120 -54.83 92.00 5.63
C THR A 120 -53.95 90.95 6.32
N LEU A 121 -53.71 91.10 7.63
CA LEU A 121 -52.94 90.13 8.41
C LEU A 121 -53.69 88.82 8.62
N GLU A 122 -55.01 88.88 8.82
CA GLU A 122 -55.86 87.68 8.91
C GLU A 122 -55.89 86.93 7.58
N ASP A 123 -56.17 87.63 6.47
CA ASP A 123 -56.16 87.07 5.12
C ASP A 123 -54.81 86.41 4.80
N ALA A 124 -53.69 87.10 5.08
CA ALA A 124 -52.35 86.58 4.84
C ALA A 124 -52.03 85.35 5.72
N ARG A 125 -52.53 85.30 6.96
CA ARG A 125 -52.37 84.14 7.85
C ARG A 125 -53.19 82.95 7.39
N GLU A 126 -54.42 83.19 6.93
CA GLU A 126 -55.26 82.15 6.35
C GLU A 126 -54.63 81.57 5.09
N GLU A 127 -54.14 82.42 4.18
CA GLU A 127 -53.46 81.99 2.96
C GLU A 127 -52.18 81.19 3.28
N ALA A 128 -51.36 81.67 4.22
CA ALA A 128 -50.16 80.94 4.65
C ALA A 128 -50.51 79.57 5.27
N THR A 129 -51.58 79.49 6.06
CA THR A 129 -52.04 78.22 6.67
C THR A 129 -52.57 77.26 5.60
N GLN A 130 -53.31 77.77 4.61
CA GLN A 130 -53.79 76.98 3.49
C GLN A 130 -52.63 76.47 2.63
N LEU A 131 -51.64 77.31 2.33
CA LEU A 131 -50.44 76.93 1.58
C LEU A 131 -49.60 75.90 2.34
N GLN A 132 -49.42 76.07 3.66
CA GLN A 132 -48.72 75.10 4.49
C GLN A 132 -49.44 73.76 4.50
N THR A 133 -50.77 73.77 4.66
CA THR A 133 -51.58 72.55 4.70
C THR A 133 -51.56 71.82 3.34
N SER A 134 -51.65 72.56 2.24
CA SER A 134 -51.59 71.98 0.89
C SER A 134 -50.20 71.42 0.57
N ALA A 135 -49.13 72.14 0.88
CA ALA A 135 -47.75 71.68 0.71
C ALA A 135 -47.45 70.45 1.58
N GLN A 136 -47.93 70.41 2.83
CA GLN A 136 -47.80 69.22 3.69
C GLN A 136 -48.57 68.02 3.13
N ALA A 137 -49.79 68.23 2.63
CA ALA A 137 -50.57 67.17 2.01
C ALA A 137 -49.91 66.64 0.73
N GLU A 138 -49.35 67.51 -0.10
CA GLU A 138 -48.63 67.13 -1.32
C GLU A 138 -47.33 66.38 -1.00
N ALA A 139 -46.52 66.88 -0.06
CA ALA A 139 -45.31 66.20 0.39
C ALA A 139 -45.62 64.79 0.93
N LYS A 140 -46.68 64.66 1.74
CA LYS A 140 -47.13 63.36 2.26
C LYS A 140 -47.56 62.42 1.13
N ARG A 141 -48.33 62.90 0.15
CA ARG A 141 -48.76 62.10 -1.01
C ARG A 141 -47.57 61.62 -1.84
N THR A 142 -46.60 62.50 -2.08
CA THR A 142 -45.37 62.15 -2.80
C THR A 142 -44.58 61.11 -2.03
N GLN A 143 -44.40 61.27 -0.71
CA GLN A 143 -43.72 60.30 0.14
C GLN A 143 -44.42 58.94 0.13
N GLU A 144 -45.74 58.89 0.31
CA GLU A 144 -46.51 57.65 0.27
C GLU A 144 -46.42 56.95 -1.10
N THR A 145 -46.43 57.73 -2.18
CA THR A 145 -46.29 57.21 -3.54
C THR A 145 -44.90 56.65 -3.77
N SER A 146 -43.84 57.39 -3.43
CA SER A 146 -42.46 56.92 -3.53
C SER A 146 -42.21 55.68 -2.67
N GLN A 147 -42.77 55.62 -1.47
CA GLN A 147 -42.65 54.47 -0.58
C GLN A 147 -43.35 53.24 -1.16
N ARG A 148 -44.56 53.40 -1.72
CA ARG A 148 -45.28 52.31 -2.39
C ARG A 148 -44.51 51.80 -3.61
N SER A 149 -44.01 52.70 -4.46
CA SER A 149 -43.20 52.33 -5.63
C SER A 149 -41.91 51.60 -5.23
N ALA A 150 -41.24 52.04 -4.16
CA ALA A 150 -40.05 51.37 -3.65
C ALA A 150 -40.37 49.96 -3.13
N GLN A 151 -41.47 49.80 -2.37
CA GLN A 151 -41.93 48.51 -1.88
C GLN A 151 -42.30 47.56 -3.02
N GLU A 152 -42.97 48.05 -4.07
CA GLU A 152 -43.30 47.27 -5.26
C GLU A 152 -42.04 46.82 -6.02
N LEU A 153 -41.05 47.69 -6.14
CA LEU A 153 -39.78 47.37 -6.80
C LEU A 153 -38.99 46.31 -6.00
N VAL A 154 -38.90 46.47 -4.68
CA VAL A 154 -38.28 45.46 -3.79
C VAL A 154 -39.03 44.14 -3.88
N ALA A 155 -40.36 44.13 -3.78
CA ALA A 155 -41.15 42.91 -3.89
C ALA A 155 -41.02 42.24 -5.26
N SER A 156 -40.85 43.02 -6.34
CA SER A 156 -40.57 42.49 -7.67
C SER A 156 -39.19 41.84 -7.75
N ALA A 157 -38.17 42.52 -7.24
CA ALA A 157 -36.80 42.01 -7.22
C ALA A 157 -36.67 40.74 -6.35
N GLU A 158 -37.36 40.68 -5.21
CA GLU A 158 -37.41 39.48 -4.35
C GLU A 158 -38.07 38.30 -5.06
N ARG A 159 -39.19 38.51 -5.75
CA ARG A 159 -39.85 37.46 -6.55
C ARG A 159 -38.96 36.97 -7.69
N GLU A 160 -38.25 37.88 -8.35
CA GLU A 160 -37.31 37.52 -9.41
C GLU A 160 -36.11 36.74 -8.88
N ALA A 161 -35.52 37.18 -7.76
CA ALA A 161 -34.44 36.47 -7.10
C ALA A 161 -34.86 35.06 -6.67
N GLU A 162 -36.08 34.91 -6.12
CA GLU A 162 -36.61 33.59 -5.74
C GLU A 162 -36.85 32.70 -6.97
N ARG A 163 -37.38 33.27 -8.07
CA ARG A 163 -37.53 32.56 -9.34
C ARG A 163 -36.19 32.07 -9.88
N LEU A 164 -35.16 32.93 -9.87
CA LEU A 164 -33.81 32.57 -10.31
C LEU A 164 -33.18 31.50 -9.41
N ARG A 165 -33.34 31.60 -8.09
CA ARG A 165 -32.89 30.57 -7.15
C ARG A 165 -33.56 29.23 -7.39
N ALA A 166 -34.89 29.23 -7.58
CA ALA A 166 -35.63 28.01 -7.90
C ALA A 166 -35.17 27.39 -9.22
N GLN A 167 -34.92 28.21 -10.25
CA GLN A 167 -34.38 27.76 -11.53
C GLN A 167 -32.99 27.14 -11.38
N VAL A 168 -32.05 27.81 -10.71
CA VAL A 168 -30.69 27.30 -10.48
C VAL A 168 -30.71 25.99 -9.67
N ASN A 169 -31.57 25.89 -8.66
CA ASN A 169 -31.73 24.66 -7.87
C ASN A 169 -32.29 23.51 -8.72
N ALA A 170 -33.25 23.79 -9.60
CA ALA A 170 -33.79 22.79 -10.53
C ALA A 170 -32.74 22.33 -11.54
N GLU A 171 -32.00 23.25 -12.15
CA GLU A 171 -30.91 22.95 -13.10
C GLU A 171 -29.79 22.17 -12.42
N THR A 172 -29.38 22.57 -11.22
CA THR A 172 -28.36 21.85 -10.43
C THR A 172 -28.82 20.43 -10.09
N SER A 173 -30.10 20.25 -9.73
CA SER A 173 -30.65 18.93 -9.43
C SER A 173 -30.74 18.04 -10.67
N ALA A 174 -31.12 18.61 -11.82
CA ALA A 174 -31.14 17.92 -13.10
C ALA A 174 -29.72 17.49 -13.52
N LEU A 175 -28.75 18.40 -13.46
CA LEU A 175 -27.34 18.12 -13.80
C LEU A 175 -26.74 17.06 -12.88
N ARG A 176 -27.06 17.10 -11.57
CA ARG A 176 -26.63 16.06 -10.62
C ARG A 176 -27.24 14.70 -10.96
N SER A 177 -28.52 14.65 -11.34
CA SER A 177 -29.18 13.40 -11.73
C SER A 177 -28.58 12.83 -13.02
N GLU A 178 -28.36 13.68 -14.03
CA GLU A 178 -27.73 13.29 -15.29
C GLU A 178 -26.32 12.78 -15.07
N THR A 179 -25.50 13.51 -14.30
CA THR A 179 -24.14 13.11 -13.97
C THR A 179 -24.13 11.78 -13.20
N ARG A 180 -25.05 11.59 -12.25
CA ARG A 180 -25.18 10.33 -11.52
C ARG A 180 -25.51 9.18 -12.47
N HIS A 181 -26.45 9.36 -13.40
CA HIS A 181 -26.77 8.33 -14.39
C HIS A 181 -25.61 8.03 -15.33
N ALA A 182 -24.87 9.04 -15.79
CA ALA A 182 -23.68 8.84 -16.61
C ALA A 182 -22.60 8.04 -15.86
N VAL A 183 -22.33 8.38 -14.60
CA VAL A 183 -21.40 7.63 -13.75
C VAL A 183 -21.87 6.19 -13.51
N GLU A 184 -23.16 5.97 -13.28
CA GLU A 184 -23.73 4.63 -13.12
C GLU A 184 -23.62 3.80 -14.42
N GLN A 185 -23.80 4.43 -15.59
CA GLN A 185 -23.64 3.79 -16.90
C GLN A 185 -22.18 3.41 -17.17
N GLU A 186 -21.23 4.32 -16.94
CA GLU A 186 -19.79 4.05 -17.10
C GLU A 186 -19.30 2.98 -16.12
N ARG A 187 -19.81 2.97 -14.88
CA ARG A 187 -19.51 1.88 -13.94
C ARG A 187 -20.05 0.54 -14.44
N ALA A 188 -21.28 0.52 -14.96
CA ALA A 188 -21.88 -0.70 -15.48
C ALA A 188 -21.19 -1.20 -16.76
N SER A 189 -20.64 -0.33 -17.62
CA SER A 189 -19.82 -0.76 -18.76
C SER A 189 -18.47 -1.29 -18.29
N ALA A 190 -17.79 -0.59 -17.38
CA ALA A 190 -16.51 -1.02 -16.81
C ALA A 190 -16.63 -2.36 -16.09
N ASP A 191 -17.68 -2.57 -15.29
CA ASP A 191 -17.93 -3.86 -14.63
C ASP A 191 -18.12 -4.98 -15.66
N LYS A 192 -18.85 -4.73 -16.76
CA LYS A 192 -19.00 -5.72 -17.84
C LYS A 192 -17.67 -6.05 -18.51
N GLU A 193 -16.88 -5.03 -18.85
CA GLU A 193 -15.55 -5.21 -19.46
C GLU A 193 -14.63 -6.02 -18.52
N ILE A 194 -14.59 -5.68 -17.23
CA ILE A 194 -13.83 -6.44 -16.23
C ILE A 194 -14.29 -7.89 -16.15
N THR A 195 -15.61 -8.15 -16.18
CA THR A 195 -16.10 -9.54 -16.19
C THR A 195 -15.75 -10.29 -17.47
N GLN A 196 -15.78 -9.61 -18.62
CA GLN A 196 -15.40 -10.18 -19.90
C GLN A 196 -13.90 -10.50 -19.93
N ASP A 197 -13.05 -9.57 -19.52
CA ASP A 197 -11.60 -9.76 -19.46
C ASP A 197 -11.23 -10.89 -18.50
N ARG A 198 -11.88 -10.98 -17.34
CA ARG A 198 -11.68 -12.10 -16.40
C ARG A 198 -12.09 -13.43 -16.99
N THR A 199 -13.18 -13.47 -17.76
CA THR A 199 -13.64 -14.71 -18.40
C THR A 199 -12.65 -15.13 -19.49
N THR A 200 -12.26 -14.21 -20.37
CA THR A 200 -11.25 -14.46 -21.42
C THR A 200 -9.92 -14.91 -20.81
N ALA A 201 -9.42 -14.22 -19.78
CA ALA A 201 -8.19 -14.61 -19.10
C ALA A 201 -8.29 -16.00 -18.45
N ALA A 202 -9.44 -16.34 -17.85
CA ALA A 202 -9.66 -17.66 -17.28
C ALA A 202 -9.67 -18.76 -18.36
N GLU A 203 -10.28 -18.50 -19.52
CA GLU A 203 -10.29 -19.40 -20.68
C GLU A 203 -8.88 -19.58 -21.26
N GLU A 204 -8.11 -18.50 -21.41
CA GLU A 204 -6.71 -18.55 -21.87
C GLU A 204 -5.81 -19.34 -20.91
N ILE A 205 -5.94 -19.11 -19.61
CA ILE A 205 -5.20 -19.87 -18.59
C ILE A 205 -5.57 -21.35 -18.65
N ALA A 206 -6.86 -21.68 -18.80
CA ALA A 206 -7.31 -23.07 -18.93
C ALA A 206 -6.76 -23.73 -20.20
N ALA A 207 -6.76 -23.01 -21.32
CA ALA A 207 -6.20 -23.48 -22.58
C ALA A 207 -4.69 -23.72 -22.50
N GLN A 208 -3.94 -22.79 -21.88
CA GLN A 208 -2.50 -22.94 -21.65
C GLN A 208 -2.18 -24.12 -20.74
N LYS A 209 -2.94 -24.32 -19.66
CA LYS A 209 -2.78 -25.48 -18.77
C LYS A 209 -3.03 -26.79 -19.51
N ALA A 210 -4.12 -26.88 -20.29
CA ALA A 210 -4.43 -28.06 -21.07
C ALA A 210 -3.35 -28.37 -22.13
N ALA A 211 -2.82 -27.33 -22.79
CA ALA A 211 -1.72 -27.48 -23.74
C ALA A 211 -0.44 -27.98 -23.06
N ALA A 212 -0.07 -27.41 -21.91
CA ALA A 212 1.09 -27.84 -21.14
C ALA A 212 0.94 -29.28 -20.62
N GLU A 213 -0.25 -29.68 -20.16
CA GLU A 213 -0.54 -31.05 -19.75
C GLU A 213 -0.41 -32.04 -20.91
N GLN A 214 -0.88 -31.67 -22.10
CA GLN A 214 -0.71 -32.47 -23.31
C GLN A 214 0.77 -32.60 -23.70
N GLU A 215 1.54 -31.51 -23.67
CA GLU A 215 2.97 -31.52 -23.97
C GLU A 215 3.74 -32.41 -23.00
N VAL A 216 3.48 -32.30 -21.69
CA VAL A 216 4.08 -33.17 -20.67
C VAL A 216 3.69 -34.63 -20.89
N ALA A 217 2.43 -34.92 -21.25
CA ALA A 217 1.99 -36.27 -21.57
C ALA A 217 2.70 -36.83 -22.81
N GLN A 218 2.88 -36.02 -23.85
CA GLN A 218 3.61 -36.39 -25.05
C GLN A 218 5.09 -36.66 -24.75
N LEU A 219 5.77 -35.78 -24.03
CA LEU A 219 7.17 -35.94 -23.63
C LEU A 219 7.38 -37.18 -22.75
N ARG A 220 6.43 -37.48 -21.85
CA ARG A 220 6.48 -38.72 -21.05
C ARG A 220 6.28 -39.96 -21.90
N ALA A 221 5.39 -39.92 -22.89
CA ALA A 221 5.17 -41.03 -23.80
C ALA A 221 6.39 -41.30 -24.70
N THR A 222 7.02 -40.26 -25.24
CA THR A 222 8.25 -40.38 -26.04
C THR A 222 9.41 -40.90 -25.20
N ALA A 223 9.66 -40.31 -24.02
CA ALA A 223 10.72 -40.76 -23.11
C ALA A 223 10.52 -42.22 -22.68
N LYS A 224 9.29 -42.64 -22.42
CA LYS A 224 8.97 -44.04 -22.11
C LYS A 224 9.27 -44.96 -23.30
N ALA A 225 8.87 -44.58 -24.51
CA ALA A 225 9.14 -45.37 -25.71
C ALA A 225 10.65 -45.49 -26.00
N GLU A 226 11.41 -44.42 -25.78
CA GLU A 226 12.87 -44.42 -25.92
C GLU A 226 13.55 -45.31 -24.86
N ALA A 227 13.10 -45.25 -23.60
CA ALA A 227 13.58 -46.14 -22.55
C ALA A 227 13.28 -47.62 -22.84
N GLU A 228 12.07 -47.93 -23.33
CA GLU A 228 11.69 -49.27 -23.77
C GLU A 228 12.53 -49.75 -24.97
N LYS A 229 12.87 -48.84 -25.89
CA LYS A 229 13.76 -49.14 -27.02
C LYS A 229 15.18 -49.45 -26.54
N LEU A 230 15.77 -48.58 -25.71
CA LEU A 230 17.13 -48.75 -25.19
C LEU A 230 17.26 -50.01 -24.34
N THR A 231 16.26 -50.34 -23.53
CA THR A 231 16.25 -51.58 -22.74
C THR A 231 16.16 -52.83 -23.63
N ARG A 232 15.39 -52.78 -24.73
CA ARG A 232 15.36 -53.86 -25.73
C ARG A 232 16.70 -54.02 -26.43
N GLU A 233 17.30 -52.93 -26.91
CA GLU A 233 18.62 -52.94 -27.56
C GLU A 233 19.71 -53.46 -26.62
N ALA A 234 19.70 -53.04 -25.35
CA ALA A 234 20.63 -53.54 -24.34
C ALA A 234 20.44 -55.05 -24.07
N ALA A 235 19.19 -55.54 -24.01
CA ALA A 235 18.91 -56.96 -23.82
C ALA A 235 19.34 -57.80 -25.04
N GLU A 236 19.13 -57.29 -26.25
CA GLU A 236 19.60 -57.92 -27.49
C GLU A 236 21.13 -57.98 -27.54
N ALA A 237 21.81 -56.87 -27.22
CA ALA A 237 23.27 -56.82 -27.15
C ALA A 237 23.85 -57.77 -26.08
N ALA A 238 23.24 -57.83 -24.90
CA ALA A 238 23.64 -58.76 -23.83
C ALA A 238 23.46 -60.23 -24.25
N ASN A 239 22.37 -60.54 -24.95
CA ASN A 239 22.13 -61.88 -25.48
C ASN A 239 23.12 -62.25 -26.59
N ALA A 240 23.43 -61.32 -27.50
CA ALA A 240 24.43 -61.53 -28.54
C ALA A 240 25.82 -61.79 -27.95
N LEU A 241 26.23 -60.98 -26.97
CA LEU A 241 27.50 -61.18 -26.25
C LEU A 241 27.54 -62.53 -25.52
N ARG A 242 26.44 -62.93 -24.87
CA ARG A 242 26.34 -64.25 -24.24
C ARG A 242 26.47 -65.38 -25.26
N GLN A 243 25.78 -65.30 -26.40
CA GLN A 243 25.89 -66.31 -27.45
C GLN A 243 27.31 -66.38 -28.03
N GLN A 244 27.97 -65.24 -28.23
CA GLN A 244 29.35 -65.18 -28.68
C GLN A 244 30.29 -65.83 -27.66
N THR A 245 30.19 -65.48 -26.38
CA THR A 245 31.01 -66.09 -25.32
C THR A 245 30.74 -67.58 -25.14
N GLU A 246 29.49 -68.04 -25.27
CA GLU A 246 29.16 -69.47 -25.31
C GLU A 246 29.80 -70.16 -26.52
N ALA A 247 29.72 -69.57 -27.71
CA ALA A 247 30.37 -70.11 -28.91
C ALA A 247 31.90 -70.20 -28.75
N GLU A 248 32.56 -69.12 -28.33
CA GLU A 248 34.00 -69.07 -28.09
C GLU A 248 34.43 -70.09 -27.02
N THR A 249 33.68 -70.22 -25.92
CA THR A 249 33.99 -71.21 -24.89
C THR A 249 33.78 -72.64 -25.37
N THR A 250 32.77 -72.92 -26.21
CA THR A 250 32.63 -74.25 -26.83
C THR A 250 33.74 -74.56 -27.82
N GLU A 251 34.17 -73.58 -28.63
CA GLU A 251 35.29 -73.73 -29.56
C GLU A 251 36.61 -73.97 -28.80
N LEU A 252 36.90 -73.19 -27.77
CA LEU A 252 38.08 -73.38 -26.93
C LEU A 252 38.08 -74.75 -26.24
N ARG A 253 36.93 -75.19 -25.70
CA ARG A 253 36.81 -76.54 -25.12
C ARG A 253 37.03 -77.63 -26.16
N ALA A 254 36.51 -77.48 -27.37
CA ALA A 254 36.73 -78.42 -28.46
C ALA A 254 38.21 -78.50 -28.86
N LYS A 255 38.89 -77.34 -29.00
CA LYS A 255 40.33 -77.26 -29.26
C LYS A 255 41.15 -77.93 -28.18
N VAL A 256 40.91 -77.59 -26.91
CA VAL A 256 41.60 -78.22 -25.76
C VAL A 256 41.37 -79.73 -25.75
N THR A 257 40.15 -80.20 -26.04
CA THR A 257 39.85 -81.63 -26.10
C THR A 257 40.60 -82.31 -27.25
N ALA A 258 40.67 -81.69 -28.42
CA ALA A 258 41.41 -82.20 -29.58
C ALA A 258 42.92 -82.26 -29.28
N GLU A 259 43.52 -81.18 -28.78
CA GLU A 259 44.93 -81.14 -28.37
C GLU A 259 45.24 -82.17 -27.28
N THR A 260 44.34 -82.35 -26.30
CA THR A 260 44.50 -83.38 -25.27
C THR A 260 44.45 -84.79 -25.85
N ASN A 261 43.56 -85.04 -26.81
CA ASN A 261 43.49 -86.34 -27.49
C ASN A 261 44.73 -86.59 -28.36
N GLU A 262 45.21 -85.59 -29.10
CA GLU A 262 46.45 -85.67 -29.87
C GLU A 262 47.65 -85.96 -28.97
N LEU A 263 47.80 -85.23 -27.86
CA LEU A 263 48.85 -85.48 -26.87
C LEU A 263 48.75 -86.88 -26.26
N ARG A 264 47.53 -87.39 -26.05
CA ARG A 264 47.32 -88.75 -25.56
C ARG A 264 47.71 -89.79 -26.61
N GLU A 265 47.32 -89.61 -27.86
CA GLU A 265 47.67 -90.50 -28.97
C GLU A 265 49.18 -90.50 -29.25
N THR A 266 49.84 -89.34 -29.20
CA THR A 266 51.30 -89.26 -29.33
C THR A 266 51.99 -89.96 -28.16
N ALA A 267 51.55 -89.75 -26.92
CA ALA A 267 52.08 -90.47 -25.76
C ALA A 267 51.83 -91.99 -25.84
N GLU A 268 50.65 -92.43 -26.30
CA GLU A 268 50.35 -93.84 -26.53
C GLU A 268 51.24 -94.45 -27.63
N ARG A 269 51.50 -93.71 -28.71
CA ARG A 269 52.41 -94.12 -29.78
C ARG A 269 53.85 -94.21 -29.27
N GLU A 270 54.36 -93.17 -28.61
CA GLU A 270 55.72 -93.14 -28.04
C GLU A 270 55.92 -94.25 -27.01
N THR A 271 54.93 -94.48 -26.12
CA THR A 271 55.01 -95.59 -25.16
C THR A 271 54.98 -96.96 -25.84
N THR A 272 54.23 -97.11 -26.92
CA THR A 272 54.22 -98.35 -27.73
C THR A 272 55.55 -98.56 -28.46
N GLU A 273 56.11 -97.50 -29.06
CA GLU A 273 57.41 -97.52 -29.73
C GLU A 273 58.54 -97.83 -28.75
N LEU A 274 58.56 -97.17 -27.59
CA LEU A 274 59.52 -97.45 -26.51
C LEU A 274 59.39 -98.89 -26.01
N ARG A 275 58.16 -99.42 -25.82
CA ARG A 275 57.96 -100.83 -25.44
C ARG A 275 58.46 -101.79 -26.52
N ALA A 276 58.19 -101.50 -27.79
CA ALA A 276 58.67 -102.31 -28.90
C ALA A 276 60.20 -102.29 -29.00
N GLN A 277 60.81 -101.12 -28.85
CA GLN A 277 62.26 -100.95 -28.80
C GLN A 277 62.88 -101.72 -27.62
N VAL A 278 62.36 -101.55 -26.40
CA VAL A 278 62.83 -102.30 -25.22
C VAL A 278 62.67 -103.81 -25.42
N THR A 279 61.59 -104.26 -26.05
CA THR A 279 61.38 -105.68 -26.36
C THR A 279 62.41 -106.17 -27.38
N ALA A 280 62.68 -105.40 -28.43
CA ALA A 280 63.68 -105.72 -29.45
C ALA A 280 65.10 -105.75 -28.86
N GLU A 281 65.47 -104.75 -28.06
CA GLU A 281 66.75 -104.72 -27.33
C GLU A 281 66.88 -105.90 -26.35
N THR A 282 65.79 -106.24 -25.64
CA THR A 282 65.76 -107.42 -24.76
C THR A 282 65.95 -108.71 -25.55
N ASN A 283 65.31 -108.85 -26.71
CA ASN A 283 65.48 -110.03 -27.57
C ASN A 283 66.89 -110.10 -28.16
N ALA A 284 67.45 -108.98 -28.63
CA ALA A 284 68.81 -108.90 -29.14
C ALA A 284 69.84 -109.24 -28.04
N ALA A 285 69.64 -108.75 -26.82
CA ALA A 285 70.46 -109.09 -25.66
C ALA A 285 70.36 -110.59 -25.32
N ARG A 286 69.16 -111.18 -25.37
CA ARG A 286 68.95 -112.62 -25.19
C ARG A 286 69.61 -113.45 -26.29
N GLU A 287 69.52 -113.05 -27.55
CA GLU A 287 70.19 -113.72 -28.67
C GLU A 287 71.71 -113.64 -28.54
N LYS A 288 72.24 -112.46 -28.18
CA LYS A 288 73.67 -112.28 -27.90
C LYS A 288 74.11 -113.19 -26.76
N ALA A 289 73.39 -113.21 -25.65
CA ALA A 289 73.67 -114.10 -24.52
C ALA A 289 73.56 -115.59 -24.92
N ALA A 290 72.60 -115.96 -25.78
CA ALA A 290 72.46 -117.31 -26.32
C ALA A 290 73.64 -117.70 -27.23
N ARG A 291 74.15 -116.78 -28.04
CA ARG A 291 75.36 -116.99 -28.86
C ARG A 291 76.60 -117.13 -28.00
N GLU A 292 76.83 -116.21 -27.06
CA GLU A 292 77.96 -116.28 -26.13
C GLU A 292 77.93 -117.58 -25.31
N THR A 293 76.76 -118.01 -24.84
CA THR A 293 76.63 -119.29 -24.14
C THR A 293 76.82 -120.50 -25.06
N ALA A 294 76.41 -120.44 -26.34
CA ALA A 294 76.68 -121.49 -27.32
C ALA A 294 78.17 -121.57 -27.69
N GLU A 295 78.84 -120.43 -27.85
CA GLU A 295 80.28 -120.32 -28.08
C GLU A 295 81.07 -120.86 -26.88
N LEU A 296 80.70 -120.47 -25.66
CA LEU A 296 81.29 -121.02 -24.44
C LEU A 296 81.06 -122.52 -24.33
N ARG A 297 79.87 -123.03 -24.69
CA ARG A 297 79.59 -124.47 -24.74
C ARG A 297 80.40 -125.20 -25.81
N ALA A 298 80.58 -124.60 -26.99
CA ALA A 298 81.38 -125.17 -28.06
C ALA A 298 82.87 -125.19 -27.68
N LYS A 299 83.37 -124.11 -27.08
CA LYS A 299 84.73 -124.02 -26.56
C LYS A 299 84.99 -125.03 -25.44
N THR A 300 84.11 -125.09 -24.44
CA THR A 300 84.21 -126.09 -23.36
C THR A 300 84.11 -127.50 -23.91
N LYS A 301 83.23 -127.77 -24.88
CA LYS A 301 83.18 -129.07 -25.55
C LYS A 301 84.48 -129.41 -26.28
N ALA A 302 85.07 -128.46 -27.02
CA ALA A 302 86.35 -128.65 -27.69
C ALA A 302 87.48 -128.91 -26.69
N GLU A 303 87.56 -128.14 -25.59
CA GLU A 303 88.51 -128.37 -24.50
C GLU A 303 88.28 -129.76 -23.84
N THR A 304 87.03 -130.20 -23.72
CA THR A 304 86.70 -131.54 -23.19
C THR A 304 87.09 -132.66 -24.16
N ASP A 305 86.85 -132.47 -25.46
CA ASP A 305 87.23 -133.42 -26.52
C ASP A 305 88.76 -133.52 -26.62
N GLU A 306 89.48 -132.40 -26.46
CA GLU A 306 90.95 -132.33 -26.43
C GLU A 306 91.55 -133.01 -25.18
N LEU A 307 90.96 -132.78 -23.99
CA LEU A 307 91.28 -133.54 -22.77
C LEU A 307 91.02 -135.05 -22.96
N ARG A 308 89.98 -135.43 -23.70
CA ARG A 308 89.67 -136.84 -23.98
C ARG A 308 90.69 -137.49 -24.91
N THR A 309 91.10 -136.81 -25.99
CA THR A 309 92.16 -137.33 -26.88
C THR A 309 93.52 -137.38 -26.20
N SER A 310 93.85 -136.41 -25.34
CA SER A 310 95.06 -136.45 -24.51
C SER A 310 95.04 -137.65 -23.56
N THR A 311 93.93 -137.90 -22.85
CA THR A 311 93.82 -139.05 -21.94
C THR A 311 93.79 -140.39 -22.67
N GLU A 312 93.20 -140.47 -23.86
CA GLU A 312 93.27 -141.68 -24.72
C GLU A 312 94.70 -141.95 -25.22
N ALA A 313 95.48 -140.90 -25.55
CA ALA A 313 96.89 -141.02 -25.92
C ALA A 313 97.77 -141.46 -24.74
N GLU A 314 97.54 -140.90 -23.54
CA GLU A 314 98.22 -141.32 -22.30
C GLU A 314 97.92 -142.79 -21.94
N MET A 315 96.69 -143.25 -22.18
CA MET A 315 96.30 -144.65 -21.98
C MET A 315 96.90 -145.62 -23.01
N ALA A 316 97.28 -145.15 -24.21
CA ALA A 316 98.00 -145.95 -25.20
C ALA A 316 99.49 -146.06 -24.86
N ASP A 317 100.10 -144.98 -24.33
CA ASP A 317 101.50 -144.94 -23.91
C ASP A 317 101.76 -145.75 -22.62
N LEU A 318 100.75 -145.84 -21.74
CA LEU A 318 100.78 -146.74 -20.58
C LEU A 318 100.74 -148.23 -20.97
N ARG A 319 100.08 -148.60 -22.07
CA ARG A 319 100.01 -150.01 -22.54
C ARG A 319 101.32 -150.51 -23.13
N THR A 320 102.02 -149.68 -23.90
CA THR A 320 103.35 -149.98 -24.44
C THR A 320 104.43 -150.05 -23.34
N ARG A 321 104.34 -149.23 -22.29
CA ARG A 321 105.19 -149.35 -21.08
C ARG A 321 104.97 -150.66 -20.33
N THR A 322 103.71 -151.11 -20.17
CA THR A 322 103.42 -152.36 -19.45
C THR A 322 103.87 -153.63 -20.17
N GLU A 323 104.00 -153.63 -21.51
CA GLU A 323 104.58 -154.77 -22.25
C GLU A 323 106.11 -154.85 -22.09
N GLN A 324 106.81 -153.72 -22.02
CA GLN A 324 108.27 -153.69 -21.80
C GLN A 324 108.66 -154.12 -20.37
N GLU A 325 107.86 -153.74 -19.36
CA GLU A 325 108.09 -154.10 -17.95
C GLU A 325 107.88 -155.60 -17.67
N THR A 326 107.06 -156.32 -18.45
CA THR A 326 106.84 -157.79 -18.28
C THR A 326 108.02 -158.68 -18.71
N THR A 327 108.98 -158.15 -19.48
CA THR A 327 110.23 -158.83 -19.84
C THR A 327 111.39 -158.56 -18.88
N GLU A 328 111.40 -157.42 -18.18
CA GLU A 328 112.45 -157.08 -17.20
C GLU A 328 112.15 -157.63 -15.78
N LEU A 329 110.86 -157.81 -15.43
CA LEU A 329 110.38 -158.48 -14.20
C LEU A 329 110.76 -159.98 -14.08
N ARG A 330 111.31 -160.59 -15.14
CA ARG A 330 111.89 -161.95 -15.12
C ARG A 330 113.37 -161.99 -14.71
N SER A 331 114.04 -160.83 -14.65
CA SER A 331 115.46 -160.68 -14.26
C SER A 331 115.60 -160.22 -12.80
N SER A 332 114.66 -159.40 -12.28
CA SER A 332 114.75 -158.86 -10.91
C SER A 332 114.14 -159.75 -9.82
N THR A 333 113.56 -160.90 -10.19
CA THR A 333 112.96 -161.87 -9.26
C THR A 333 113.99 -162.82 -8.62
N GLU A 334 115.27 -162.69 -8.96
CA GLU A 334 116.38 -163.28 -8.21
C GLU A 334 116.90 -162.38 -7.04
N GLU A 335 116.58 -161.08 -6.98
CA GLU A 335 116.99 -160.17 -5.88
C GLU A 335 115.98 -160.10 -4.71
N ALA A 336 114.81 -160.75 -4.83
CA ALA A 336 113.71 -160.72 -3.87
C ALA A 336 113.89 -161.56 -2.58
N VAL A 337 115.11 -161.97 -2.21
CA VAL A 337 115.35 -162.76 -0.98
C VAL A 337 116.04 -161.96 0.15
N ALA A 338 116.54 -160.74 -0.08
CA ALA A 338 117.46 -160.11 0.89
C ALA A 338 116.98 -158.86 1.68
N HIS A 339 115.92 -158.12 1.31
CA HIS A 339 115.53 -156.88 2.04
C HIS A 339 114.15 -156.92 2.74
N LEU A 340 113.76 -158.12 3.18
CA LEU A 340 112.79 -158.39 4.26
C LEU A 340 112.95 -157.40 5.44
N ARG A 341 111.87 -157.21 6.21
CA ARG A 341 111.88 -157.11 7.70
C ARG A 341 111.74 -155.77 8.44
N ALA A 342 111.59 -154.57 7.87
CA ALA A 342 111.90 -153.38 8.71
C ALA A 342 110.82 -152.35 9.06
N GLN A 343 109.71 -152.15 8.33
CA GLN A 343 109.04 -150.85 8.52
C GLN A 343 107.52 -150.86 8.36
N ALA A 344 106.90 -151.83 9.01
CA ALA A 344 105.63 -151.58 9.66
C ALA A 344 105.88 -150.61 10.85
N GLU A 345 105.01 -149.60 10.99
CA GLU A 345 103.98 -149.63 12.05
C GLU A 345 103.78 -148.44 13.00
N ARG A 346 104.39 -147.26 12.86
CA ARG A 346 104.04 -146.18 13.83
C ARG A 346 103.89 -144.80 13.21
N GLU A 347 102.66 -144.35 12.95
CA GLU A 347 101.69 -143.82 13.94
C GLU A 347 102.07 -142.41 14.42
N VAL A 348 101.15 -141.46 14.68
CA VAL A 348 99.72 -141.24 14.40
C VAL A 348 99.42 -139.89 15.10
N ALA A 349 98.60 -139.06 14.45
CA ALA A 349 97.52 -138.24 15.02
C ALA A 349 97.64 -137.49 16.37
N GLN A 350 98.20 -136.28 16.40
CA GLN A 350 97.82 -135.27 17.41
C GLN A 350 97.79 -133.87 16.75
N LEU A 351 96.63 -133.42 16.23
CA LEU A 351 95.57 -132.63 16.90
C LEU A 351 95.99 -131.16 17.11
N ARG A 352 95.41 -130.12 16.49
CA ARG A 352 94.01 -129.68 16.21
C ARG A 352 93.24 -128.93 17.32
N ASP A 353 93.91 -128.21 18.21
CA ASP A 353 93.22 -127.23 19.05
C ASP A 353 93.45 -125.78 18.59
N ASP A 354 92.38 -125.00 18.67
CA ASP A 354 92.33 -123.53 18.78
C ASP A 354 92.19 -122.69 17.51
N ALA A 355 91.10 -122.97 16.81
CA ALA A 355 90.35 -121.97 16.09
C ALA A 355 89.54 -121.04 17.03
N ALA A 356 89.46 -119.77 16.61
CA ALA A 356 88.28 -118.91 16.67
C ALA A 356 87.80 -118.33 18.02
N ALA A 357 87.82 -116.99 18.08
CA ALA A 357 86.81 -116.05 18.62
C ALA A 357 87.51 -114.92 19.42
N ARG A 358 87.30 -113.62 19.20
CA ARG A 358 86.05 -112.91 18.91
C ARG A 358 86.32 -111.53 18.30
N ARG A 359 85.53 -111.17 17.28
CA ARG A 359 85.23 -109.80 16.83
C ARG A 359 83.93 -109.31 17.48
N ALA A 360 83.99 -108.39 18.45
CA ALA A 360 82.88 -107.51 18.84
C ALA A 360 83.37 -106.40 19.79
N ALA A 361 82.95 -105.15 19.52
CA ALA A 361 82.71 -104.01 20.44
C ALA A 361 83.39 -102.66 20.05
N ASP A 362 82.52 -101.66 19.76
CA ASP A 362 82.62 -100.21 20.05
C ASP A 362 83.02 -99.17 18.98
N ASP A 363 82.25 -99.06 17.88
CA ASP A 363 82.31 -97.90 16.94
C ASP A 363 80.91 -97.38 16.51
N ALA A 364 80.14 -96.72 17.40
CA ALA A 364 78.81 -96.19 16.99
C ALA A 364 78.40 -94.75 17.37
N ASP A 365 78.47 -94.21 18.59
CA ASP A 365 77.28 -93.40 19.02
C ASP A 365 77.42 -91.89 19.35
N SER A 366 78.23 -91.04 18.69
CA SER A 366 78.22 -89.59 19.09
C SER A 366 78.40 -88.50 18.02
N ARG A 367 78.41 -88.84 16.72
CA ARG A 367 78.60 -87.85 15.63
C ARG A 367 77.31 -87.36 14.95
N GLY A 368 76.14 -87.60 15.55
CA GLY A 368 74.88 -87.52 14.80
C GLY A 368 74.01 -86.26 14.92
N LYS A 369 73.83 -85.60 16.07
CA LYS A 369 72.51 -84.96 16.31
C LYS A 369 72.43 -83.49 16.75
N ILE A 370 73.52 -82.75 16.95
CA ILE A 370 73.42 -81.39 17.55
C ILE A 370 73.83 -80.24 16.61
N GLU A 371 74.71 -80.42 15.64
CA GLU A 371 75.25 -79.27 14.88
C GLU A 371 74.48 -78.89 13.60
N ALA A 372 73.68 -79.78 13.02
CA ALA A 372 72.95 -79.48 11.78
C ALA A 372 71.56 -78.82 12.01
N ALA A 373 71.01 -78.86 13.23
CA ALA A 373 69.64 -78.39 13.52
C ALA A 373 69.53 -76.87 13.84
N VAL A 374 70.64 -76.18 14.08
CA VAL A 374 70.63 -74.75 14.46
C VAL A 374 70.76 -73.83 13.24
N LYS A 375 71.35 -74.30 12.13
CA LYS A 375 71.62 -73.48 10.95
C LYS A 375 70.40 -73.26 10.03
N ASP A 376 69.39 -74.14 10.06
CA ASP A 376 68.14 -74.01 9.27
C ASP A 376 67.11 -73.05 9.90
N SER A 377 67.26 -72.71 11.19
CA SER A 377 66.25 -71.92 11.92
C SER A 377 66.49 -70.40 11.88
N GLU A 378 67.69 -69.94 11.52
CA GLU A 378 68.03 -68.50 11.47
C GLU A 378 67.63 -67.85 10.13
N GLU A 379 67.62 -68.60 9.01
CA GLU A 379 67.17 -68.08 7.71
C GLU A 379 65.64 -67.88 7.62
N ARG A 380 64.85 -68.57 8.45
CA ARG A 380 63.38 -68.42 8.50
C ARG A 380 62.88 -67.28 9.42
N ALA A 381 63.75 -66.64 10.20
CA ALA A 381 63.38 -65.51 11.05
C ALA A 381 63.48 -64.14 10.34
N ALA A 382 64.36 -64.01 9.33
CA ALA A 382 64.56 -62.77 8.58
C ALA A 382 63.41 -62.44 7.59
N GLU A 383 62.65 -63.44 7.15
CA GLU A 383 61.54 -63.26 6.19
C GLU A 383 60.20 -62.86 6.86
N ALA A 384 60.12 -62.93 8.19
CA ALA A 384 58.95 -62.56 8.98
C ALA A 384 58.94 -61.07 9.38
N GLU A 385 60.10 -60.40 9.46
CA GLU A 385 60.21 -58.98 9.80
C GLU A 385 59.83 -58.05 8.64
N VAL A 386 60.03 -58.48 7.39
CA VAL A 386 59.61 -57.74 6.18
C VAL A 386 58.08 -57.69 6.07
N ARG A 387 57.36 -58.73 6.51
CA ARG A 387 55.88 -58.80 6.47
C ARG A 387 55.18 -58.06 7.63
N LEU A 388 55.90 -57.71 8.70
CA LEU A 388 55.36 -56.88 9.80
C LEU A 388 55.48 -55.36 9.52
N ALA A 389 56.47 -54.95 8.72
CA ALA A 389 56.68 -53.56 8.32
C ALA A 389 55.69 -53.07 7.23
N GLU A 390 55.21 -53.96 6.35
CA GLU A 390 54.21 -53.64 5.31
C GLU A 390 52.79 -53.50 5.88
N ALA A 391 52.45 -54.27 6.92
CA ALA A 391 51.17 -54.17 7.61
C ALA A 391 51.03 -52.86 8.41
N THR A 392 52.14 -52.35 8.96
CA THR A 392 52.18 -51.08 9.70
C THR A 392 52.18 -49.86 8.76
N ARG A 393 52.77 -49.96 7.56
CA ARG A 393 52.66 -48.91 6.52
C ARG A 393 51.24 -48.81 5.93
N ARG A 394 50.52 -49.93 5.77
CA ARG A 394 49.11 -49.90 5.31
C ARG A 394 48.14 -49.39 6.37
N ALA A 395 48.40 -49.62 7.66
CA ALA A 395 47.61 -49.05 8.74
C ALA A 395 47.81 -47.54 8.88
N ASN A 396 49.05 -47.04 8.73
CA ASN A 396 49.33 -45.60 8.76
C ASN A 396 48.88 -44.87 7.48
N ALA A 397 48.96 -45.49 6.30
CA ALA A 397 48.45 -44.90 5.06
C ALA A 397 46.91 -44.75 5.05
N LEU A 398 46.19 -45.63 5.77
CA LEU A 398 44.73 -45.55 5.91
C LEU A 398 44.29 -44.49 6.94
N THR A 399 45.07 -44.25 8.00
CA THR A 399 44.84 -43.12 8.90
C THR A 399 45.26 -41.79 8.27
N GLU A 400 46.35 -41.74 7.51
CA GLU A 400 46.82 -40.52 6.83
C GLU A 400 45.88 -40.13 5.67
N SER A 401 45.42 -41.08 4.84
CA SER A 401 44.45 -40.81 3.76
C SER A 401 43.05 -40.46 4.29
N SER A 402 42.60 -41.07 5.39
CA SER A 402 41.32 -40.70 6.01
C SER A 402 41.38 -39.36 6.75
N THR A 403 42.54 -38.97 7.30
CA THR A 403 42.73 -37.62 7.83
C THR A 403 42.88 -36.58 6.73
N GLU A 404 43.48 -36.92 5.59
CA GLU A 404 43.65 -36.03 4.44
C GLU A 404 42.31 -35.82 3.71
N GLU A 405 41.49 -36.86 3.53
CA GLU A 405 40.10 -36.76 3.05
C GLU A 405 39.18 -36.05 4.05
N ALA A 406 39.33 -36.27 5.36
CA ALA A 406 38.59 -35.52 6.38
C ALA A 406 39.01 -34.05 6.44
N THR A 407 40.30 -33.72 6.25
CA THR A 407 40.74 -32.31 6.15
C THR A 407 40.35 -31.68 4.83
N ASN A 408 40.32 -32.41 3.72
CA ASN A 408 39.89 -31.89 2.42
C ASN A 408 38.38 -31.70 2.34
N THR A 409 37.58 -32.57 2.97
CA THR A 409 36.12 -32.37 3.09
C THR A 409 35.76 -31.25 4.08
N VAL A 410 36.51 -31.09 5.18
CA VAL A 410 36.35 -29.96 6.10
C VAL A 410 36.87 -28.64 5.52
N ASN A 411 37.93 -28.66 4.71
CA ASN A 411 38.44 -27.47 4.02
C ASN A 411 37.57 -27.08 2.83
N ALA A 412 37.05 -28.04 2.05
CA ALA A 412 36.06 -27.79 1.00
C ALA A 412 34.74 -27.27 1.58
N ALA A 413 34.25 -27.83 2.69
CA ALA A 413 33.07 -27.29 3.39
C ALA A 413 33.34 -25.92 4.04
N ARG A 414 34.59 -25.62 4.42
CA ARG A 414 34.99 -24.28 4.92
C ARG A 414 35.20 -23.27 3.79
N GLU A 415 35.67 -23.68 2.62
CA GLU A 415 35.77 -22.85 1.41
C GLU A 415 34.39 -22.59 0.82
N GLU A 416 33.50 -23.57 0.75
CA GLU A 416 32.10 -23.38 0.37
C GLU A 416 31.35 -22.53 1.41
N ALA A 417 31.56 -22.75 2.72
CA ALA A 417 31.00 -21.88 3.75
C ALA A 417 31.60 -20.46 3.73
N ALA A 418 32.88 -20.31 3.36
CA ALA A 418 33.52 -19.02 3.19
C ALA A 418 33.07 -18.30 1.91
N GLN A 419 32.80 -19.04 0.82
CA GLN A 419 32.21 -18.53 -0.41
C GLN A 419 30.75 -18.13 -0.17
N LEU A 420 29.93 -18.95 0.50
CA LEU A 420 28.57 -18.59 0.91
C LEU A 420 28.54 -17.41 1.89
N LEU A 421 29.50 -17.30 2.83
CA LEU A 421 29.61 -16.14 3.72
C LEU A 421 30.19 -14.91 3.03
N ALA A 422 31.02 -15.06 1.98
CA ALA A 422 31.52 -13.96 1.17
C ALA A 422 30.44 -13.44 0.23
N GLU A 423 29.71 -14.31 -0.44
CA GLU A 423 28.52 -13.99 -1.25
C GLU A 423 27.42 -13.39 -0.38
N ALA A 424 27.11 -13.97 0.78
CA ALA A 424 26.14 -13.38 1.71
C ALA A 424 26.60 -12.03 2.29
N ARG A 425 27.92 -11.78 2.43
CA ARG A 425 28.46 -10.47 2.86
C ARG A 425 28.52 -9.46 1.71
N GLU A 426 28.71 -9.91 0.47
CA GLU A 426 28.65 -9.08 -0.73
C GLU A 426 27.20 -8.71 -1.04
N GLU A 427 26.26 -9.64 -0.89
CA GLU A 427 24.81 -9.44 -1.00
C GLU A 427 24.31 -8.55 0.14
N ALA A 428 24.69 -8.82 1.40
CA ALA A 428 24.40 -7.93 2.52
C ALA A 428 25.09 -6.57 2.34
N GLY A 429 26.26 -6.51 1.72
CA GLY A 429 26.96 -5.29 1.34
C GLY A 429 26.23 -4.49 0.27
N ARG A 430 25.71 -5.15 -0.78
CA ARG A 430 24.86 -4.55 -1.82
C ARG A 430 23.55 -4.04 -1.23
N VAL A 431 22.89 -4.82 -0.38
CA VAL A 431 21.65 -4.42 0.28
C VAL A 431 21.88 -3.27 1.25
N ARG A 432 22.99 -3.26 1.99
CA ARG A 432 23.34 -2.15 2.90
C ARG A 432 23.80 -0.90 2.15
N ALA A 433 24.53 -1.04 1.05
CA ALA A 433 24.91 0.08 0.18
C ALA A 433 23.71 0.66 -0.56
N ALA A 434 22.78 -0.18 -1.03
CA ALA A 434 21.52 0.26 -1.62
C ALA A 434 20.61 0.94 -0.58
N ALA A 435 20.55 0.42 0.65
CA ALA A 435 19.82 1.04 1.75
C ALA A 435 20.47 2.35 2.22
N GLU A 436 21.80 2.45 2.26
CA GLU A 436 22.53 3.68 2.57
C GLU A 436 22.42 4.71 1.44
N GLN A 437 22.38 4.29 0.18
CA GLN A 437 22.18 5.17 -0.96
C GLN A 437 20.74 5.69 -1.01
N ALA A 438 19.75 4.82 -0.77
CA ALA A 438 18.35 5.21 -0.60
C ALA A 438 18.16 6.13 0.62
N ALA A 439 18.84 5.87 1.75
CA ALA A 439 18.82 6.75 2.92
C ALA A 439 19.52 8.09 2.67
N ARG A 440 20.57 8.13 1.85
CA ARG A 440 21.24 9.37 1.43
C ARG A 440 20.39 10.17 0.46
N GLU A 441 19.70 9.53 -0.48
CA GLU A 441 18.75 10.17 -1.40
C GLU A 441 17.49 10.66 -0.66
N ALA A 442 16.99 9.90 0.32
CA ALA A 442 15.93 10.32 1.24
C ALA A 442 16.37 11.50 2.12
N LYS A 443 17.63 11.51 2.58
CA LYS A 443 18.19 12.64 3.33
C LYS A 443 18.43 13.86 2.45
N LEU A 444 18.91 13.71 1.22
CA LEU A 444 19.10 14.81 0.27
C LEU A 444 17.76 15.40 -0.17
N SER A 445 16.74 14.58 -0.39
CA SER A 445 15.38 15.07 -0.67
C SER A 445 14.74 15.72 0.55
N ALA A 446 14.96 15.21 1.76
CA ALA A 446 14.55 15.87 3.01
C ALA A 446 15.30 17.18 3.24
N ASP A 447 16.61 17.25 3.00
CA ASP A 447 17.42 18.46 3.11
C ASP A 447 17.04 19.48 2.03
N GLN A 448 16.66 19.05 0.82
CA GLN A 448 16.08 19.92 -0.23
C GLN A 448 14.66 20.38 0.12
N TYR A 449 13.86 19.56 0.80
CA TYR A 449 12.52 19.95 1.29
C TYR A 449 12.62 20.93 2.46
N VAL A 450 13.60 20.75 3.36
CA VAL A 450 13.91 21.69 4.44
C VAL A 450 14.51 22.99 3.90
N ALA A 451 15.40 22.93 2.91
CA ALA A 451 15.91 24.12 2.21
C ALA A 451 14.79 24.86 1.46
N GLY A 452 13.85 24.14 0.83
CA GLY A 452 12.65 24.71 0.24
C GLY A 452 11.71 25.33 1.27
N LEU A 453 11.59 24.76 2.46
CA LEU A 453 10.83 25.32 3.58
C LEU A 453 11.54 26.54 4.22
N GLU A 454 12.89 26.57 4.25
CA GLU A 454 13.66 27.74 4.69
C GLU A 454 13.64 28.88 3.65
N GLU A 455 13.63 28.56 2.36
CA GLU A 455 13.43 29.51 1.27
C GLU A 455 12.00 30.05 1.25
N GLN A 456 10.99 29.20 1.51
CA GLN A 456 9.62 29.63 1.74
C GLN A 456 9.47 30.47 3.01
N LYS A 457 10.19 30.15 4.09
CA LYS A 457 10.22 30.96 5.31
C LYS A 457 10.92 32.30 5.07
N SER A 458 12.00 32.34 4.31
CA SER A 458 12.69 33.56 3.87
C SER A 458 11.77 34.41 2.99
N ALA A 459 11.07 33.80 2.04
CA ALA A 459 10.08 34.45 1.19
C ALA A 459 8.85 34.94 1.98
N LEU A 460 8.37 34.19 2.98
CA LEU A 460 7.28 34.62 3.87
C LEU A 460 7.72 35.73 4.83
N THR A 461 8.98 35.72 5.26
CA THR A 461 9.57 36.76 6.11
C THR A 461 9.78 38.04 5.29
N SER A 462 10.27 37.94 4.05
CA SER A 462 10.34 39.06 3.10
C SER A 462 8.95 39.58 2.73
N TYR A 463 7.94 38.71 2.57
CA TYR A 463 6.56 39.11 2.31
C TYR A 463 5.90 39.74 3.54
N LEU A 464 6.25 39.32 4.77
CA LEU A 464 5.82 40.00 6.00
C LEU A 464 6.55 41.33 6.22
N GLU A 465 7.79 41.48 5.75
CA GLU A 465 8.54 42.75 5.78
C GLU A 465 8.00 43.73 4.70
N ASP A 466 7.63 43.22 3.52
CA ASP A 466 6.98 43.97 2.42
C ASP A 466 5.53 44.35 2.78
N VAL A 467 4.76 43.46 3.41
CA VAL A 467 3.43 43.79 3.94
C VAL A 467 3.54 44.78 5.11
N ARG A 468 4.56 44.70 5.95
CA ARG A 468 4.80 45.65 7.05
C ARG A 468 5.25 47.02 6.56
N THR A 469 6.01 47.12 5.47
CA THR A 469 6.39 48.39 4.85
C THR A 469 5.25 48.98 4.01
N LEU A 470 4.39 48.16 3.38
CA LEU A 470 3.17 48.60 2.70
C LEU A 470 2.03 49.00 3.66
N LEU A 471 1.92 48.40 4.85
CA LEU A 471 0.99 48.83 5.90
C LEU A 471 1.46 50.07 6.68
N ALA A 472 2.75 50.41 6.66
CA ALA A 472 3.28 51.63 7.26
C ALA A 472 3.11 52.87 6.36
N ALA A 473 2.76 52.69 5.08
CA ALA A 473 2.75 53.75 4.07
C ALA A 473 1.36 54.11 3.51
N SER A 474 0.26 53.46 3.91
CA SER A 474 -1.07 53.85 3.41
C SER A 474 -2.20 53.64 4.41
N ASN A 475 -2.91 54.73 4.67
CA ASN A 475 -4.00 54.85 5.63
C ASN A 475 -5.35 54.60 4.92
N VAL A 476 -5.77 53.33 4.77
CA VAL A 476 -7.14 52.96 4.32
C VAL A 476 -7.53 51.57 4.91
N PRO A 477 -8.72 51.41 5.50
CA PRO A 477 -9.18 50.13 6.03
C PRO A 477 -9.78 49.27 4.91
N LEU A 478 -9.36 48.00 4.79
CA LEU A 478 -9.95 47.05 3.85
C LEU A 478 -10.26 45.69 4.49
N ALA A 479 -11.43 45.21 4.08
CA ALA A 479 -12.19 44.05 4.53
C ALA A 479 -11.43 42.73 4.59
N LEU A 480 -11.74 41.97 5.64
CA LEU A 480 -11.15 40.70 6.05
C LEU A 480 -11.90 39.47 5.47
N SER A 481 -12.48 39.58 4.27
CA SER A 481 -13.28 38.49 3.67
C SER A 481 -12.55 37.66 2.61
N ASP A 482 -11.54 38.20 1.92
CA ASP A 482 -11.06 37.58 0.67
C ASP A 482 -9.73 36.81 0.83
N ILE A 483 -9.18 36.76 2.06
CA ILE A 483 -7.93 36.04 2.38
C ILE A 483 -8.19 34.63 2.95
N VAL A 484 -9.40 34.36 3.44
CA VAL A 484 -9.75 33.05 4.03
C VAL A 484 -10.04 31.99 2.95
N ASP A 485 -10.58 32.38 1.79
CA ASP A 485 -10.97 31.42 0.75
C ASP A 485 -9.81 30.87 -0.09
N ASN A 486 -8.66 31.56 -0.14
CA ASN A 486 -7.47 31.09 -0.86
C ASN A 486 -6.56 30.16 -0.03
N GLY A 487 -6.76 30.09 1.29
CA GLY A 487 -6.02 29.19 2.18
C GLY A 487 -6.60 27.78 2.23
N GLU A 488 -7.92 27.65 2.06
CA GLU A 488 -8.62 26.35 2.16
C GLU A 488 -8.50 25.47 0.91
N SER A 489 -8.24 26.04 -0.28
CA SER A 489 -8.10 25.23 -1.50
C SER A 489 -6.72 24.55 -1.60
N ARG A 490 -5.64 25.22 -1.15
CA ARG A 490 -4.28 24.66 -1.21
C ARG A 490 -3.98 23.61 -0.13
N ALA A 491 -4.70 23.62 1.00
CA ALA A 491 -4.59 22.58 2.02
C ALA A 491 -5.22 21.23 1.58
N LYS A 492 -6.22 21.27 0.68
CA LYS A 492 -6.86 20.06 0.14
C LYS A 492 -6.05 19.38 -0.97
N GLU A 493 -5.23 20.10 -1.71
CA GLU A 493 -4.35 19.52 -2.74
C GLU A 493 -3.12 18.80 -2.15
N ALA A 494 -2.60 19.26 -1.00
CA ALA A 494 -1.46 18.63 -0.33
C ALA A 494 -1.82 17.29 0.37
N ALA A 495 -3.07 17.12 0.80
CA ALA A 495 -3.53 15.89 1.44
C ALA A 495 -3.74 14.72 0.45
N ALA A 496 -4.05 15.02 -0.82
CA ALA A 496 -4.28 14.00 -1.86
C ALA A 496 -2.98 13.36 -2.40
N ALA A 497 -1.84 14.04 -2.29
CA ALA A 497 -0.55 13.50 -2.74
C ALA A 497 0.08 12.49 -1.76
N ALA A 498 -0.30 12.53 -0.47
CA ALA A 498 0.23 11.62 0.55
C ALA A 498 -0.43 10.22 0.52
N GLU A 499 -1.59 10.07 -0.13
CA GLU A 499 -2.35 8.81 -0.15
C GLU A 499 -1.93 7.85 -1.29
N GLN A 500 -1.11 8.30 -2.25
CA GLN A 500 -0.63 7.48 -3.37
C GLN A 500 0.72 6.77 -3.14
N MET A 501 1.48 7.07 -2.08
CA MET A 501 2.77 6.42 -1.80
C MET A 501 2.72 5.28 -0.76
N GLY A 502 1.54 4.94 -0.23
CA GLY A 502 1.37 3.93 0.83
C GLY A 502 0.83 2.55 0.40
N LYS A 503 0.77 2.23 -0.91
CA LYS A 503 0.05 1.05 -1.43
C LYS A 503 0.90 -0.03 -2.10
N THR A 504 2.21 -0.08 -1.89
CA THR A 504 3.08 -1.14 -2.46
C THR A 504 3.95 -1.86 -1.43
N GLU A 505 3.40 -2.24 -0.28
CA GLU A 505 4.05 -3.18 0.66
C GLU A 505 3.03 -4.10 1.34
N SER A 506 2.36 -4.97 0.58
CA SER A 506 1.50 -6.02 1.15
C SER A 506 1.31 -7.22 0.22
N GLU A 507 2.38 -7.72 -0.41
CA GLU A 507 2.39 -9.09 -0.93
C GLU A 507 3.79 -9.68 -0.75
N LEU A 508 4.00 -10.40 0.35
CA LEU A 508 4.91 -11.55 0.48
C LEU A 508 4.61 -12.19 1.85
N GLY A 509 3.69 -13.15 1.83
CA GLY A 509 3.35 -13.97 2.98
C GLY A 509 4.49 -14.92 3.35
N VAL A 510 4.80 -14.98 4.64
CA VAL A 510 5.60 -16.04 5.26
C VAL A 510 4.64 -16.85 6.15
N PRO A 511 4.53 -18.19 5.98
CA PRO A 511 3.60 -18.98 6.77
C PRO A 511 4.20 -19.28 8.15
N ALA A 512 3.39 -19.07 9.18
CA ALA A 512 3.67 -19.52 10.54
C ALA A 512 3.32 -21.00 10.68
N GLY A 513 4.33 -21.83 11.01
CA GLY A 513 4.17 -23.20 11.48
C GLY A 513 4.97 -23.38 12.77
N GLY A 514 4.27 -23.66 13.88
CA GLY A 514 4.86 -23.99 15.17
C GLY A 514 5.13 -25.49 15.37
N GLY A 515 5.92 -25.79 16.41
CA GLY A 515 6.23 -27.14 16.90
C GLY A 515 7.74 -27.33 17.11
N ASP A 516 8.35 -26.87 18.20
CA ASP A 516 8.43 -27.47 19.55
C ASP A 516 9.66 -28.39 19.75
N ALA A 517 10.25 -28.30 20.96
CA ALA A 517 11.44 -29.01 21.51
C ALA A 517 12.81 -28.63 20.90
N ALA A 518 13.89 -28.38 21.64
CA ALA A 518 14.21 -28.60 23.05
C ALA A 518 15.29 -27.60 23.48
N LYS A 519 15.14 -27.07 24.70
CA LYS A 519 16.11 -26.21 25.37
C LYS A 519 16.95 -27.07 26.32
N ALA A 520 18.27 -26.88 26.22
CA ALA A 520 19.34 -27.12 27.18
C ALA A 520 19.00 -27.80 28.52
N GLU A 521 19.72 -28.89 28.83
CA GLU A 521 20.14 -29.16 30.22
C GLU A 521 21.58 -29.64 30.27
N SER A 522 22.39 -28.84 30.97
CA SER A 522 23.76 -29.11 31.37
C SER A 522 23.78 -29.68 32.79
N GLY A 523 24.45 -30.82 32.97
CA GLY A 523 25.20 -31.20 34.18
C GLY A 523 24.40 -31.53 35.46
N LYS A 524 24.69 -32.68 36.08
CA LYS A 524 25.65 -32.79 37.20
C LYS A 524 25.63 -34.21 37.82
N ALA A 525 26.83 -34.76 37.97
CA ALA A 525 27.35 -35.69 38.97
C ALA A 525 26.41 -36.56 39.84
N GLY A 526 26.81 -37.85 39.97
CA GLY A 526 27.11 -38.41 41.29
C GLY A 526 26.59 -39.81 41.61
N GLY A 527 27.52 -40.70 42.02
CA GLY A 527 27.26 -41.83 42.93
C GLY A 527 26.88 -43.15 42.25
N ALA A 528 27.82 -44.07 41.99
CA ALA A 528 28.40 -45.04 42.92
C ALA A 528 27.48 -46.22 43.29
N SER A 529 28.05 -47.44 43.15
CA SER A 529 27.73 -48.72 43.82
C SER A 529 27.45 -49.82 42.78
N LYS A 530 28.45 -50.64 42.41
CA LYS A 530 28.92 -51.88 43.04
C LYS A 530 28.01 -53.10 42.79
N ALA A 531 28.71 -54.20 42.48
CA ALA A 531 28.32 -55.61 42.59
C ALA A 531 27.37 -56.11 41.49
N ASP A 532 27.47 -57.30 40.91
CA ASP A 532 28.23 -58.50 41.25
C ASP A 532 28.07 -59.52 40.09
N GLY A 533 28.93 -60.55 40.05
CA GLY A 533 28.61 -61.86 39.45
C GLY A 533 28.71 -61.98 37.92
N ARG A 534 29.78 -62.50 37.30
CA ARG A 534 30.34 -63.87 37.29
C ARG A 534 29.55 -64.88 36.42
N ALA A 535 30.34 -65.67 35.67
CA ALA A 535 30.06 -66.98 35.04
C ALA A 535 29.41 -66.94 33.64
N GLN A 536 30.14 -67.27 32.57
CA GLN A 536 30.56 -68.60 32.08
C GLN A 536 29.48 -69.35 31.30
N GLN A 537 29.84 -69.70 30.06
CA GLN A 537 29.62 -70.95 29.29
C GLN A 537 29.27 -70.61 27.83
N ALA A 538 30.16 -70.86 26.86
CA ALA A 538 30.59 -72.15 26.31
C ALA A 538 29.52 -72.84 25.45
N GLY A 539 29.76 -72.83 24.13
CA GLY A 539 29.71 -74.01 23.26
C GLY A 539 28.37 -74.47 22.67
N GLY A 540 28.38 -74.72 21.35
CA GLY A 540 27.40 -75.55 20.63
C GLY A 540 26.77 -74.81 19.46
N ALA A 541 27.29 -74.89 18.23
CA ALA A 541 27.13 -75.99 17.25
C ALA A 541 25.68 -76.21 16.76
N LYS A 542 25.43 -75.87 15.48
CA LYS A 542 24.59 -76.58 14.48
C LYS A 542 24.42 -75.66 13.25
N GLU A 543 24.98 -76.02 12.10
CA GLU A 543 24.30 -76.76 11.02
C GLU A 543 22.96 -76.13 10.60
N LYS A 544 22.98 -75.30 9.55
CA LYS A 544 22.52 -75.68 8.20
C LYS A 544 22.93 -74.63 7.17
#